data_AF-A0A0P7ZRW9-F1
#
_entry.id   AF-A0A0P7ZRW9-F1
#
_cell.length_a   1.000
_cell.length_b   1.000
_cell.length_c   1.000
_cell.angle_alpha   90.00
_cell.angle_beta   90.00
_cell.angle_gamma   90.00
#
_symmetry.space_group_name_H-M   'P 1'
#
loop_
_entity.id
_entity.type
_entity.pdbx_description
1 polymer ?
#
loop_
_entity_poly.entity_id
_entity_poly.type
_entity_poly.pdbx_seq_one_letter_code
_entity_poly.pdbx_strand_id
1 'polypeptide(L)'
;MSIQSNKVIKQRPVPMGIMRAGRRVMVLCGGWALLSALLFVGFALGPPSLRTDWFPTVVSLLKIGAFLIAAVLCWRNIKDKNILSSPTVWQAIALSMAAYALGDITVMLWRSLWGITTVVSLGDMFYAASYLFLMTGLLKAVLPRPINLNWMQGVSIVTVGIAGIVLAFWINFYMLADVGSSTILVAPVSIESKGAAMGGAVTSPANTSPANTSPANTAPQIIQILDQRLGRLSSKMSLLYVAGDCVVIVVAVLMLIAFWGGIYSESWKLIAIAGLCLYGADLLLVYHVSQGSYRQGASWEILWVLSALFFGMGAAVERGVSSTVQQKRDRRQRVR
;
A
#
# COMPACT_ATOMS: atom_id res chain seq x y z
N MET A 1 57.86 26.25 -25.31
CA MET A 1 57.22 25.07 -24.71
C MET A 1 56.18 25.55 -23.70
N SER A 2 54.89 25.44 -24.03
CA SER A 2 53.78 25.82 -23.15
C SER A 2 53.10 24.55 -22.66
N ILE A 3 53.20 24.27 -21.36
CA ILE A 3 52.59 23.11 -20.71
C ILE A 3 51.17 23.52 -20.28
N GLN A 4 50.17 23.08 -21.03
CA GLN A 4 48.77 23.20 -20.66
C GLN A 4 48.47 22.27 -19.46
N SER A 5 48.32 22.88 -18.29
CA SER A 5 47.81 22.25 -17.07
C SER A 5 46.38 21.75 -17.28
N ASN A 6 46.24 20.45 -17.46
CA ASN A 6 44.95 19.77 -17.57
C ASN A 6 44.28 19.71 -16.17
N LYS A 7 43.48 20.73 -15.84
CA LYS A 7 42.65 20.73 -14.62
C LYS A 7 41.56 19.68 -14.79
N VAL A 8 41.76 18.50 -14.20
CA VAL A 8 40.71 17.51 -13.99
C VAL A 8 39.67 18.11 -13.04
N ILE A 9 38.59 18.66 -13.61
CA ILE A 9 37.43 19.11 -12.85
C ILE A 9 36.78 17.85 -12.26
N LYS A 10 37.11 17.56 -11.00
CA LYS A 10 36.45 16.53 -10.19
C LYS A 10 35.02 16.99 -9.94
N GLN A 11 34.10 16.67 -10.86
CA GLN A 11 32.68 16.96 -10.72
C GLN A 11 32.17 16.27 -9.45
N ARG A 12 31.83 17.04 -8.42
CA ARG A 12 31.16 16.49 -7.25
C ARG A 12 29.80 15.92 -7.68
N PRO A 13 29.43 14.72 -7.22
CA PRO A 13 28.10 14.19 -7.50
C PRO A 13 27.09 15.03 -6.73
N VAL A 14 26.37 15.91 -7.42
CA VAL A 14 25.25 16.61 -6.79
C VAL A 14 24.11 15.58 -6.70
N PRO A 15 23.64 15.19 -5.49
CA PRO A 15 22.46 14.36 -5.34
C PRO A 15 21.27 15.21 -5.81
N MET A 16 20.52 14.73 -6.81
CA MET A 16 19.67 15.59 -7.63
C MET A 16 18.33 14.95 -8.01
N GLY A 17 18.01 13.74 -7.57
CA GLY A 17 16.74 13.11 -7.97
C GLY A 17 15.52 13.82 -7.39
N ILE A 18 15.45 13.98 -6.05
CA ILE A 18 14.32 14.64 -5.38
C ILE A 18 14.22 16.13 -5.78
N MET A 19 15.35 16.85 -5.88
CA MET A 19 15.37 18.25 -6.33
C MET A 19 14.87 18.43 -7.78
N ARG A 20 14.91 17.37 -8.60
CA ARG A 20 14.44 17.39 -9.99
C ARG A 20 13.03 16.87 -10.16
N ALA A 21 12.45 16.25 -9.13
CA ALA A 21 11.04 15.99 -9.14
C ALA A 21 10.28 17.31 -9.26
N GLY A 22 9.17 17.32 -9.99
CA GLY A 22 8.38 18.53 -10.13
C GLY A 22 7.98 19.06 -8.76
N ARG A 23 8.40 20.29 -8.42
CA ARG A 23 8.16 20.93 -7.11
C ARG A 23 6.71 20.80 -6.65
N ARG A 24 5.75 20.97 -7.57
CA ARG A 24 4.31 20.83 -7.31
C ARG A 24 3.94 19.43 -6.80
N VAL A 25 4.55 18.37 -7.36
CA VAL A 25 4.29 17.00 -6.95
C VAL A 25 4.87 16.71 -5.57
N MET A 26 6.08 17.19 -5.29
CA MET A 26 6.68 17.03 -3.96
C MET A 26 5.89 17.78 -2.88
N VAL A 27 5.42 18.99 -3.18
CA VAL A 27 4.52 19.74 -2.28
C VAL A 27 3.19 19.02 -2.10
N LEU A 28 2.60 18.48 -3.16
CA LEU A 28 1.35 17.73 -3.08
C LEU A 28 1.51 16.47 -2.21
N CYS A 29 2.49 15.61 -2.50
CA CYS A 29 2.72 14.38 -1.74
C CYS A 29 3.14 14.67 -0.30
N GLY A 30 4.05 15.61 -0.08
CA GLY A 30 4.48 16.00 1.26
C GLY A 30 3.36 16.63 2.08
N GLY A 31 2.54 17.49 1.45
CA GLY A 31 1.35 18.07 2.07
C GLY A 31 0.30 17.03 2.43
N TRP A 32 0.05 16.05 1.56
CA TRP A 32 -0.88 14.95 1.84
C TRP A 32 -0.39 14.04 2.97
N ALA A 33 0.92 13.74 2.99
CA ALA A 33 1.55 12.97 4.06
C ALA A 33 1.43 13.69 5.41
N LEU A 34 1.75 14.99 5.45
CA LEU A 34 1.67 15.80 6.65
C LEU A 34 0.23 15.92 7.16
N LEU A 35 -0.72 16.22 6.26
CA LEU A 35 -2.14 16.27 6.60
C LEU A 35 -2.61 14.95 7.21
N SER A 36 -2.24 13.83 6.58
CA SER A 36 -2.59 12.50 7.06
C SER A 36 -1.97 12.23 8.43
N ALA A 37 -0.68 12.52 8.59
CA ALA A 37 0.03 12.34 9.86
C ALA A 37 -0.60 13.13 11.01
N LEU A 38 -0.94 14.40 10.78
CA LEU A 38 -1.61 15.24 11.78
C LEU A 38 -2.97 14.66 12.17
N LEU A 39 -3.74 14.15 11.21
CA LEU A 39 -5.06 13.54 11.49
C LEU A 39 -4.93 12.22 12.25
N PHE A 40 -3.99 11.34 11.88
CA PHE A 40 -3.74 10.09 12.61
C PHE A 40 -3.19 10.32 14.02
N VAL A 41 -2.25 11.26 14.20
CA VAL A 41 -1.66 11.57 15.51
C VAL A 41 -2.66 12.30 16.40
N GLY A 42 -3.35 13.31 15.89
CA GLY A 42 -4.37 14.05 16.64
C GLY A 42 -5.47 13.11 17.16
N PHE A 43 -5.79 12.07 16.41
CA PHE A 43 -6.75 11.06 16.83
C PHE A 43 -6.19 10.02 17.80
N ALA A 44 -4.93 9.62 17.63
CA ALA A 44 -4.25 8.73 18.57
C ALA A 44 -4.12 9.33 19.97
N LEU A 45 -3.97 10.66 20.04
CA LEU A 45 -3.86 11.42 21.30
C LEU A 45 -5.21 11.91 21.84
N GLY A 46 -6.27 11.89 21.02
CA GLY A 46 -7.60 12.35 21.40
C GLY A 46 -8.32 11.39 22.36
N PRO A 47 -9.21 11.89 23.23
CA PRO A 47 -10.01 11.04 24.11
C PRO A 47 -10.91 10.08 23.31
N PRO A 48 -11.24 8.90 23.85
CA PRO A 48 -12.06 7.90 23.14
C PRO A 48 -13.44 8.41 22.69
N SER A 49 -13.97 9.47 23.29
CA SER A 49 -15.23 10.11 22.91
C SER A 49 -15.15 10.94 21.61
N LEU A 50 -13.96 11.41 21.24
CA LEU A 50 -13.67 12.06 19.95
C LEU A 50 -13.57 11.05 18.80
N ARG A 51 -13.65 9.76 19.12
CA ARG A 51 -13.61 8.61 18.19
C ARG A 51 -14.97 8.38 17.50
N THR A 52 -15.57 9.46 16.99
CA THR A 52 -16.90 9.47 16.38
C THR A 52 -16.93 8.73 15.04
N ASP A 53 -18.12 8.30 14.59
CA ASP A 53 -18.37 7.52 13.37
C ASP A 53 -17.81 8.14 12.07
N TRP A 54 -17.55 9.46 12.05
CA TRP A 54 -17.01 10.15 10.87
C TRP A 54 -15.51 9.88 10.65
N PHE A 55 -14.73 9.56 11.70
CA PHE A 55 -13.27 9.45 11.58
C PHE A 55 -12.80 8.27 10.72
N PRO A 56 -13.35 7.04 10.88
CA PRO A 56 -13.03 5.93 9.98
C PRO A 56 -13.26 6.27 8.51
N THR A 57 -14.29 7.06 8.22
CA THR A 57 -14.59 7.56 6.87
C THR A 57 -13.50 8.52 6.39
N VAL A 58 -13.09 9.50 7.23
CA VAL A 58 -12.01 10.44 6.88
C VAL A 58 -10.69 9.72 6.61
N VAL A 59 -10.30 8.77 7.46
CA VAL A 59 -9.08 7.97 7.24
C VAL A 59 -9.16 7.18 5.93
N SER A 60 -10.31 6.60 5.63
CA SER A 60 -10.52 5.88 4.36
C SER A 60 -10.35 6.81 3.16
N LEU A 61 -10.92 8.03 3.22
CA LEU A 61 -10.77 9.03 2.17
C LEU A 61 -9.31 9.48 1.98
N LEU A 62 -8.53 9.61 3.06
CA LEU A 62 -7.10 9.93 2.98
C LEU A 62 -6.31 8.83 2.27
N LYS A 63 -6.60 7.55 2.56
CA LYS A 63 -6.00 6.39 1.90
C LYS A 63 -6.35 6.36 0.41
N ILE A 64 -7.64 6.44 0.09
CA ILE A 64 -8.15 6.49 -1.29
C ILE A 64 -7.46 7.62 -2.07
N GLY A 65 -7.44 8.83 -1.50
CA GLY A 65 -6.82 9.98 -2.15
C GLY A 65 -5.33 9.80 -2.39
N ALA A 66 -4.59 9.20 -1.44
CA ALA A 66 -3.17 8.90 -1.61
C ALA A 66 -2.91 7.91 -2.75
N PHE A 67 -3.66 6.80 -2.80
CA PHE A 67 -3.54 5.81 -3.88
C PHE A 67 -3.98 6.37 -5.24
N LEU A 68 -5.01 7.22 -5.30
CA LEU A 68 -5.41 7.91 -6.54
C LEU A 68 -4.33 8.89 -7.02
N ILE A 69 -3.74 9.69 -6.12
CA ILE A 69 -2.62 10.57 -6.46
C ILE A 69 -1.46 9.74 -7.03
N ALA A 70 -1.11 8.64 -6.36
CA ALA A 70 -0.05 7.73 -6.80
C ALA A 70 -0.35 7.13 -8.19
N ALA A 71 -1.58 6.65 -8.40
CA ALA A 71 -2.04 6.08 -9.66
C ALA A 71 -1.91 7.09 -10.81
N VAL A 72 -2.37 8.33 -10.62
CA VAL A 72 -2.27 9.39 -11.63
C VAL A 72 -0.81 9.73 -11.94
N LEU A 73 0.04 9.85 -10.93
CA LEU A 73 1.46 10.16 -11.11
C LEU A 73 2.22 9.02 -11.82
N CYS A 74 1.90 7.77 -11.53
CA CYS A 74 2.46 6.61 -12.22
C CYS A 74 1.92 6.52 -13.66
N TRP A 75 0.63 6.76 -13.87
CA TRP A 75 0.01 6.72 -15.20
C TRP A 75 0.61 7.76 -16.15
N ARG A 76 0.94 8.93 -15.61
CA ARG A 76 1.64 10.00 -16.34
C ARG A 76 2.96 9.54 -16.96
N ASN A 77 3.67 8.63 -16.30
CA ASN A 77 4.95 8.11 -16.77
C ASN A 77 4.82 7.13 -17.93
N ILE A 78 3.64 6.53 -18.15
CA ILE A 78 3.36 5.64 -19.29
C ILE A 78 3.47 6.41 -20.62
N LYS A 79 3.01 7.67 -20.63
CA LYS A 79 2.94 8.50 -21.84
C LYS A 79 4.28 9.18 -22.17
N ASP A 80 5.27 9.12 -21.28
CA ASP A 80 6.54 9.81 -21.47
C ASP A 80 7.54 8.91 -22.21
N LYS A 81 7.81 9.23 -23.48
CA LYS A 81 8.76 8.46 -24.33
C LYS A 81 10.20 8.54 -23.85
N ASN A 82 10.52 9.51 -22.99
CA ASN A 82 11.88 9.78 -22.55
C ASN A 82 12.21 9.15 -21.20
N ILE A 83 11.29 8.38 -20.61
CA ILE A 83 11.50 7.79 -19.30
C ILE A 83 12.58 6.69 -19.38
N LEU A 84 13.51 6.70 -18.41
CA LEU A 84 14.64 5.76 -18.39
C LEU A 84 14.19 4.32 -18.19
N SER A 85 13.09 4.13 -17.47
CA SER A 85 12.48 2.83 -17.21
C SER A 85 11.39 2.51 -18.23
N SER A 86 11.08 1.23 -18.43
CA SER A 86 10.06 0.84 -19.42
C SER A 86 8.66 1.40 -19.07
N PRO A 87 7.89 1.92 -20.05
CA PRO A 87 6.49 2.31 -19.85
C PRO A 87 5.62 1.18 -19.27
N THR A 88 5.94 -0.07 -19.59
CA THR A 88 5.21 -1.26 -19.10
C THR A 88 5.34 -1.46 -17.59
N VAL A 89 6.46 -1.04 -16.99
CA VAL A 89 6.69 -1.08 -15.54
C VAL A 89 5.75 -0.09 -14.86
N TRP A 90 5.71 1.14 -15.36
CA TRP A 90 4.84 2.19 -14.80
C TRP A 90 3.36 1.92 -15.03
N GLN A 91 3.00 1.26 -16.13
CA GLN A 91 1.63 0.81 -16.36
C GLN A 91 1.19 -0.20 -15.30
N ALA A 92 2.02 -1.21 -15.00
CA ALA A 92 1.71 -2.19 -13.99
C ALA A 92 1.60 -1.56 -12.59
N ILE A 93 2.54 -0.68 -12.22
CA ILE A 93 2.47 0.04 -10.93
C ILE A 93 1.24 0.96 -10.87
N ALA A 94 0.92 1.69 -11.94
CA ALA A 94 -0.25 2.57 -11.97
C ALA A 94 -1.56 1.79 -11.83
N LEU A 95 -1.67 0.64 -12.51
CA LEU A 95 -2.83 -0.22 -12.42
C LEU A 95 -2.96 -0.86 -11.04
N SER A 96 -1.84 -1.19 -10.39
CA SER A 96 -1.82 -1.60 -8.98
C SER A 96 -2.38 -0.51 -8.07
N MET A 97 -1.84 0.71 -8.12
CA MET A 97 -2.31 1.80 -7.26
C MET A 97 -3.79 2.12 -7.50
N ALA A 98 -4.25 2.07 -8.76
CA ALA A 98 -5.66 2.25 -9.11
C ALA A 98 -6.55 1.12 -8.57
N ALA A 99 -6.12 -0.13 -8.70
CA ALA A 99 -6.82 -1.28 -8.13
C ALA A 99 -6.89 -1.17 -6.61
N TYR A 100 -5.82 -0.77 -5.94
CA TYR A 100 -5.83 -0.56 -4.49
C TYR A 100 -6.84 0.51 -4.08
N ALA A 101 -6.86 1.66 -4.77
CA ALA A 101 -7.85 2.71 -4.52
C ALA A 101 -9.29 2.23 -4.74
N LEU A 102 -9.54 1.42 -5.78
CA LEU A 102 -10.84 0.80 -6.00
C LEU A 102 -11.20 -0.16 -4.87
N GLY A 103 -10.24 -0.92 -4.35
CA GLY A 103 -10.41 -1.75 -3.16
C GLY A 103 -10.88 -0.93 -1.97
N ASP A 104 -10.18 0.15 -1.63
CA ASP A 104 -10.54 1.03 -0.52
C ASP A 104 -11.93 1.68 -0.71
N ILE A 105 -12.24 2.15 -1.93
CA ILE A 105 -13.57 2.69 -2.26
C ILE A 105 -14.65 1.63 -2.03
N THR A 106 -14.41 0.41 -2.50
CA THR A 106 -15.38 -0.68 -2.41
C THR A 106 -15.61 -1.09 -0.96
N VAL A 107 -14.54 -1.21 -0.16
CA VAL A 107 -14.64 -1.47 1.29
C VAL A 107 -15.39 -0.35 2.01
N MET A 108 -15.07 0.91 1.70
CA MET A 108 -15.74 2.06 2.28
C MET A 108 -17.25 2.05 1.96
N LEU A 109 -17.64 1.75 0.72
CA LEU A 109 -19.04 1.61 0.31
C LEU A 109 -19.71 0.41 1.01
N TRP A 110 -19.05 -0.75 1.05
CA TRP A 110 -19.58 -1.94 1.72
C TRP A 110 -19.93 -1.69 3.18
N ARG A 111 -19.04 -0.98 3.86
CA ARG A 111 -19.18 -0.67 5.28
C ARG A 111 -20.17 0.47 5.52
N SER A 112 -20.00 1.60 4.85
CA SER A 112 -20.79 2.81 5.14
C SER A 112 -22.20 2.75 4.56
N LEU A 113 -22.40 2.11 3.41
CA LEU A 113 -23.70 2.05 2.74
C LEU A 113 -24.55 0.85 3.17
N TRP A 114 -23.92 -0.30 3.39
CA TRP A 114 -24.62 -1.57 3.63
C TRP A 114 -24.37 -2.18 5.01
N GLY A 115 -23.46 -1.63 5.81
CA GLY A 115 -23.16 -2.14 7.15
C GLY A 115 -22.60 -3.56 7.16
N ILE A 116 -22.15 -4.06 6.01
CA ILE A 116 -21.64 -5.42 5.86
C ILE A 116 -20.20 -5.45 6.39
N THR A 117 -19.98 -6.27 7.42
CA THR A 117 -18.68 -6.45 8.10
C THR A 117 -18.13 -7.85 7.89
N THR A 118 -18.21 -8.33 6.64
CA THR A 118 -17.84 -9.69 6.29
C THR A 118 -16.33 -9.86 6.12
N VAL A 119 -15.91 -11.10 6.28
CA VAL A 119 -14.53 -11.58 6.22
C VAL A 119 -13.92 -11.40 4.82
N VAL A 120 -14.72 -11.38 3.75
CA VAL A 120 -14.23 -11.09 2.40
C VAL A 120 -15.23 -10.22 1.68
N SER A 121 -14.75 -9.10 1.16
CA SER A 121 -15.53 -8.13 0.41
C SER A 121 -15.13 -8.13 -1.07
N LEU A 122 -15.91 -7.42 -1.90
CA LEU A 122 -15.51 -7.17 -3.29
C LEU A 122 -14.20 -6.36 -3.36
N GLY A 123 -13.90 -5.56 -2.33
CA GLY A 123 -12.64 -4.84 -2.21
C GLY A 123 -11.42 -5.76 -2.21
N ASP A 124 -11.54 -6.96 -1.64
CA ASP A 124 -10.45 -7.94 -1.62
C ASP A 124 -10.01 -8.35 -3.03
N MET A 125 -10.94 -8.54 -3.96
CA MET A 125 -10.60 -8.85 -5.34
C MET A 125 -9.75 -7.76 -6.00
N PHE A 126 -10.02 -6.50 -5.66
CA PHE A 126 -9.24 -5.37 -6.14
C PHE A 126 -7.86 -5.30 -5.49
N TYR A 127 -7.74 -5.62 -4.20
CA TYR A 127 -6.44 -5.71 -3.55
C TYR A 127 -5.60 -6.88 -4.11
N ALA A 128 -6.17 -8.05 -4.39
CA ALA A 128 -5.45 -9.14 -5.10
C ALA A 128 -4.92 -8.67 -6.45
N ALA A 129 -5.79 -8.02 -7.25
CA ALA A 129 -5.40 -7.48 -8.53
C ALA A 129 -4.25 -6.46 -8.36
N SER A 130 -4.31 -5.62 -7.32
CA SER A 130 -3.24 -4.69 -6.99
C SER A 130 -1.92 -5.40 -6.74
N TYR A 131 -1.92 -6.44 -5.91
CA TYR A 131 -0.72 -7.25 -5.63
C TYR A 131 -0.12 -7.87 -6.88
N LEU A 132 -0.94 -8.46 -7.75
CA LEU A 132 -0.49 -9.08 -9.00
C LEU A 132 0.16 -8.06 -9.95
N PHE A 133 -0.48 -6.90 -10.13
CA PHE A 133 0.08 -5.84 -10.96
C PHE A 133 1.34 -5.22 -10.35
N LEU A 134 1.37 -5.05 -9.03
CA LEU A 134 2.54 -4.51 -8.33
C LEU A 134 3.73 -5.44 -8.50
N MET A 135 3.54 -6.72 -8.22
CA MET A 135 4.54 -7.76 -8.40
C MET A 135 5.07 -7.75 -9.84
N THR A 136 4.18 -7.73 -10.82
CA THR A 136 4.56 -7.69 -12.24
C THR A 136 5.41 -6.46 -12.57
N GLY A 137 5.01 -5.28 -12.08
CA GLY A 137 5.73 -4.03 -12.30
C GLY A 137 7.12 -4.03 -11.67
N LEU A 138 7.22 -4.45 -10.41
CA LEU A 138 8.48 -4.50 -9.68
C LEU A 138 9.44 -5.55 -10.25
N LEU A 139 8.96 -6.75 -10.60
CA LEU A 139 9.79 -7.78 -11.24
C LEU A 139 10.34 -7.32 -12.60
N LYS A 140 9.49 -6.71 -13.44
CA LYS A 140 9.93 -6.13 -14.73
C LYS A 140 10.94 -5.00 -14.56
N ALA A 141 10.92 -4.29 -13.44
CA ALA A 141 11.89 -3.24 -13.15
C ALA A 141 13.28 -3.80 -12.77
N VAL A 142 13.30 -4.93 -12.07
CA VAL A 142 14.53 -5.52 -11.49
C VAL A 142 15.19 -6.52 -12.44
N LEU A 143 14.44 -7.47 -13.01
CA LEU A 143 14.99 -8.60 -13.77
C LEU A 143 15.93 -8.23 -14.93
N PRO A 144 15.70 -7.15 -15.71
CA PRO A 144 16.58 -6.80 -16.82
C PRO A 144 17.95 -6.22 -16.40
N ARG A 145 18.17 -5.94 -15.11
CA ARG A 145 19.35 -5.21 -14.66
C ARG A 145 20.44 -6.19 -14.22
N PRO A 146 21.66 -6.11 -14.78
CA PRO A 146 22.78 -6.92 -14.32
C PRO A 146 23.15 -6.48 -12.89
N ILE A 147 22.86 -7.33 -11.91
CA ILE A 147 23.14 -7.01 -10.51
C ILE A 147 24.56 -7.46 -10.19
N ASN A 148 25.50 -6.52 -10.19
CA ASN A 148 26.86 -6.78 -9.73
C ASN A 148 26.90 -6.71 -8.20
N LEU A 149 26.33 -7.74 -7.57
CA LEU A 149 26.27 -7.86 -6.11
C LEU A 149 27.62 -8.29 -5.58
N ASN A 150 28.14 -7.52 -4.62
CA ASN A 150 29.16 -8.06 -3.73
C ASN A 150 28.53 -9.24 -2.95
N TRP A 151 29.29 -10.30 -2.71
CA TRP A 151 28.87 -11.45 -1.92
C TRP A 151 28.16 -11.05 -0.61
N MET A 152 28.68 -10.04 0.11
CA MET A 152 28.06 -9.56 1.34
C MET A 152 26.70 -8.90 1.14
N GLN A 153 26.49 -8.23 0.01
CA GLN A 153 25.17 -7.70 -0.36
C GLN A 153 24.21 -8.84 -0.72
N GLY A 154 24.70 -9.88 -1.39
CA GLY A 154 23.94 -11.10 -1.69
C GLY A 154 23.46 -11.81 -0.42
N VAL A 155 24.37 -12.01 0.55
CA VAL A 155 24.02 -12.59 1.86
C VAL A 155 22.97 -11.73 2.56
N SER A 156 23.12 -10.40 2.55
CA SER A 156 22.18 -9.48 3.19
C SER A 156 20.76 -9.57 2.59
N ILE A 157 20.66 -9.70 1.27
CA ILE A 157 19.38 -9.93 0.58
C ILE A 157 18.71 -11.22 1.05
N VAL A 158 19.47 -12.32 1.04
CA VAL A 158 18.96 -13.64 1.42
C VAL A 158 18.52 -13.63 2.87
N THR A 159 19.31 -13.06 3.77
CA THR A 159 18.98 -12.98 5.20
C THR A 159 17.71 -12.17 5.46
N VAL A 160 17.59 -10.97 4.89
CA VAL A 160 16.41 -10.13 5.11
C VAL A 160 15.18 -10.71 4.42
N GLY A 161 15.33 -11.29 3.23
CA GLY A 161 14.25 -12.00 2.54
C GLY A 161 13.72 -13.18 3.35
N ILE A 162 14.61 -14.04 3.86
CA ILE A 162 14.24 -15.15 4.73
C ILE A 162 13.60 -14.64 6.02
N ALA A 163 14.17 -13.64 6.68
CA ALA A 163 13.61 -13.09 7.91
C ALA A 163 12.19 -12.55 7.71
N GLY A 164 11.94 -11.83 6.60
CA GLY A 164 10.60 -11.34 6.24
C GLY A 164 9.59 -12.46 5.97
N ILE A 165 10.00 -13.51 5.26
CA ILE A 165 9.16 -14.69 4.99
C ILE A 165 8.86 -15.44 6.28
N VAL A 166 9.87 -15.67 7.13
CA VAL A 166 9.71 -16.35 8.43
C VAL A 166 8.78 -15.56 9.34
N LEU A 167 8.92 -14.23 9.39
CA LEU A 167 8.05 -13.36 10.18
C LEU A 167 6.60 -13.41 9.69
N ALA A 168 6.40 -13.34 8.37
CA ALA A 168 5.07 -13.46 7.77
C ALA A 168 4.44 -14.83 8.08
N PHE A 169 5.22 -15.92 7.94
CA PHE A 169 4.76 -17.26 8.25
C PHE A 169 4.41 -17.43 9.73
N TRP A 170 5.26 -16.93 10.63
CA TRP A 170 5.05 -16.99 12.08
C TRP A 170 3.74 -16.30 12.48
N ILE A 171 3.53 -15.07 12.00
CA ILE A 171 2.32 -14.31 12.30
C ILE A 171 1.07 -14.99 11.71
N ASN A 172 1.15 -15.50 10.48
CA ASN A 172 -0.01 -16.08 9.80
C ASN A 172 -0.40 -17.49 10.28
N PHE A 173 0.57 -18.31 10.68
CA PHE A 173 0.30 -19.73 10.99
C PHE A 173 0.46 -20.09 12.46
N TYR A 174 1.32 -19.42 13.22
CA TYR A 174 1.52 -19.74 14.64
C TYR A 174 0.66 -18.87 15.56
N MET A 175 0.66 -17.54 15.36
CA MET A 175 -0.15 -16.64 16.19
C MET A 175 -1.66 -16.78 15.97
N LEU A 176 -2.09 -17.12 14.75
CA LEU A 176 -3.49 -17.36 14.42
C LEU A 176 -3.98 -18.78 14.75
N ALA A 177 -3.08 -19.74 15.03
CA ALA A 177 -3.46 -21.09 15.42
C ALA A 177 -3.85 -21.20 16.90
N ASP A 178 -3.27 -20.37 17.78
CA ASP A 178 -3.60 -20.33 19.21
C ASP A 178 -4.94 -19.63 19.50
N VAL A 179 -5.39 -18.77 18.58
CA VAL A 179 -6.69 -18.08 18.66
C VAL A 179 -7.71 -18.89 17.85
N GLY A 180 -8.26 -19.95 18.45
CA GLY A 180 -9.31 -20.85 17.95
C GLY A 180 -9.83 -20.62 16.52
N SER A 181 -9.61 -21.63 15.66
CA SER A 181 -9.78 -21.71 14.20
C SER A 181 -11.10 -21.21 13.56
N SER A 182 -11.49 -19.95 13.72
CA SER A 182 -12.66 -19.36 13.04
C SER A 182 -12.35 -18.08 12.25
N THR A 183 -11.11 -17.62 12.21
CA THR A 183 -10.77 -16.35 11.55
C THR A 183 -9.54 -16.50 10.67
N ILE A 184 -9.60 -17.47 9.76
CA ILE A 184 -8.60 -17.59 8.71
C ILE A 184 -8.90 -16.54 7.64
N LEU A 185 -8.23 -15.41 7.85
CA LEU A 185 -7.69 -14.47 6.88
C LEU A 185 -8.62 -13.42 6.27
N VAL A 186 -8.39 -12.17 6.69
CA VAL A 186 -9.04 -10.95 6.19
C VAL A 186 -8.11 -9.77 6.44
N ALA A 187 -7.91 -8.93 5.43
CA ALA A 187 -7.63 -7.53 5.69
C ALA A 187 -8.98 -6.80 5.91
N PRO A 188 -9.11 -6.02 6.98
CA PRO A 188 -10.14 -6.15 7.99
C PRO A 188 -11.48 -5.54 7.55
N VAL A 189 -12.53 -6.34 7.59
CA VAL A 189 -13.71 -5.90 8.34
C VAL A 189 -14.24 -7.09 9.11
N SER A 190 -13.85 -7.18 10.37
CA SER A 190 -14.60 -7.90 11.39
C SER A 190 -14.54 -7.01 12.62
N ILE A 191 -15.64 -6.31 12.91
CA ILE A 191 -15.85 -5.65 14.20
C ILE A 191 -17.25 -6.00 14.68
N GLU A 192 -17.24 -6.53 15.89
CA GLU A 192 -18.23 -6.61 16.95
C GLU A 192 -19.55 -5.85 16.73
N SER A 193 -20.64 -6.62 16.78
CA SER A 193 -22.01 -6.16 16.95
C SER A 193 -22.17 -5.52 18.33
N LYS A 194 -22.81 -4.35 18.37
CA LYS A 194 -23.31 -3.73 19.61
C LYS A 194 -24.45 -4.60 20.16
N GLY A 195 -24.10 -5.52 21.06
CA GLY A 195 -25.04 -6.39 21.78
C GLY A 195 -25.01 -6.16 23.29
N ALA A 196 -26.09 -5.55 23.79
CA ALA A 196 -26.67 -5.64 25.14
C ALA A 196 -25.99 -4.94 26.34
N ALA A 197 -26.71 -3.97 26.91
CA ALA A 197 -26.94 -3.89 28.36
C ALA A 197 -28.20 -3.05 28.68
N MET A 198 -29.30 -3.70 29.08
CA MET A 198 -30.08 -3.39 30.29
C MET A 198 -31.25 -4.36 30.45
N GLY A 199 -31.37 -4.95 31.63
CA GLY A 199 -32.34 -5.99 31.97
C GLY A 199 -33.70 -5.48 32.46
N GLY A 200 -34.60 -6.45 32.69
CA GLY A 200 -35.91 -6.28 33.32
C GLY A 200 -36.86 -7.42 32.92
N ALA A 201 -37.40 -8.15 33.89
CA ALA A 201 -37.97 -9.48 33.73
C ALA A 201 -39.53 -9.54 33.66
N VAL A 202 -40.06 -10.67 33.17
CA VAL A 202 -41.41 -11.29 33.42
C VAL A 202 -42.59 -10.65 32.64
N THR A 203 -43.54 -11.31 31.93
CA THR A 203 -44.23 -12.63 31.89
C THR A 203 -44.74 -12.96 30.45
N SER A 204 -44.94 -14.24 30.10
CA SER A 204 -45.72 -14.78 28.95
C SER A 204 -47.14 -15.23 29.40
N PRO A 205 -48.11 -15.70 28.55
CA PRO A 205 -48.08 -15.99 27.10
C PRO A 205 -49.32 -15.52 26.26
N ALA A 206 -49.21 -15.44 24.92
CA ALA A 206 -50.19 -15.96 23.93
C ALA A 206 -49.93 -15.49 22.47
N ASN A 207 -49.78 -16.47 21.58
CA ASN A 207 -49.97 -16.48 20.11
C ASN A 207 -50.06 -15.17 19.31
N THR A 208 -49.03 -14.89 18.49
CA THR A 208 -49.11 -14.77 17.01
C THR A 208 -47.71 -14.64 16.42
N SER A 209 -47.43 -15.37 15.34
CA SER A 209 -46.18 -15.37 14.56
C SER A 209 -46.37 -14.54 13.28
N PRO A 210 -45.34 -14.00 12.60
CA PRO A 210 -44.04 -13.51 13.06
C PRO A 210 -43.91 -12.01 12.72
N ALA A 211 -43.88 -11.12 13.72
CA ALA A 211 -43.50 -9.73 13.51
C ALA A 211 -41.98 -9.58 13.72
N ASN A 212 -41.20 -9.86 12.67
CA ASN A 212 -39.81 -9.40 12.59
C ASN A 212 -39.81 -7.88 12.39
N THR A 213 -39.96 -7.13 13.48
CA THR A 213 -39.65 -5.70 13.52
C THR A 213 -38.17 -5.54 13.85
N SER A 214 -37.35 -5.39 12.81
CA SER A 214 -36.06 -4.71 12.92
C SER A 214 -35.93 -3.76 11.72
N PRO A 215 -35.87 -2.43 11.91
CA PRO A 215 -35.58 -1.52 10.83
C PRO A 215 -34.05 -1.48 10.68
N ALA A 216 -33.50 -2.32 9.82
CA ALA A 216 -32.08 -2.29 9.48
C ALA A 216 -31.96 -2.32 7.96
N ASN A 217 -31.22 -1.37 7.38
CA ASN A 217 -30.93 -1.29 5.95
C ASN A 217 -30.45 -2.65 5.41
N THR A 218 -31.39 -3.43 4.85
CA THR A 218 -31.10 -4.73 4.27
C THR A 218 -30.38 -4.49 2.94
N ALA A 219 -29.08 -4.79 2.89
CA ALA A 219 -28.30 -4.74 1.66
C ALA A 219 -29.05 -5.49 0.53
N PRO A 220 -29.00 -5.00 -0.73
CA PRO A 220 -29.69 -5.64 -1.84
C PRO A 220 -29.36 -7.13 -1.94
N GLN A 221 -30.32 -7.97 -2.32
CA GLN A 221 -30.12 -9.43 -2.40
C GLN A 221 -28.92 -9.82 -3.27
N ILE A 222 -28.64 -9.07 -4.34
CA ILE A 222 -27.46 -9.26 -5.19
C ILE A 222 -26.16 -9.14 -4.38
N ILE A 223 -26.08 -8.17 -3.46
CA ILE A 223 -24.91 -7.95 -2.61
C ILE A 223 -24.73 -9.10 -1.62
N GLN A 224 -25.82 -9.61 -1.05
CA GLN A 224 -25.77 -10.76 -0.13
C GLN A 224 -25.32 -12.05 -0.83
N ILE A 225 -25.81 -12.31 -2.06
CA ILE A 225 -25.38 -13.46 -2.85
C ILE A 225 -23.90 -13.34 -3.23
N LEU A 226 -23.47 -12.13 -3.61
CA LEU A 226 -22.08 -11.87 -3.94
C LEU A 226 -21.17 -12.13 -2.73
N ASP A 227 -21.57 -11.64 -1.56
CA ASP A 227 -20.86 -11.83 -0.30
C ASP A 227 -20.69 -13.32 0.06
N GLN A 228 -21.76 -14.12 -0.04
CA GLN A 228 -21.69 -15.57 0.19
C GLN A 228 -20.76 -16.30 -0.81
N ARG A 229 -20.68 -15.81 -2.05
CA ARG A 229 -19.74 -16.37 -3.05
C ARG A 229 -18.30 -15.98 -2.74
N LEU A 230 -18.07 -14.74 -2.29
CA LEU A 230 -16.76 -14.25 -1.89
C LEU A 230 -16.24 -14.95 -0.65
N GLY A 231 -17.11 -15.26 0.32
CA GLY A 231 -16.74 -16.04 1.50
C GLY A 231 -16.10 -17.39 1.17
N ARG A 232 -16.55 -18.06 0.10
CA ARG A 232 -15.94 -19.32 -0.39
C ARG A 232 -14.53 -19.15 -0.96
N LEU A 233 -14.12 -17.93 -1.32
CA LEU A 233 -12.77 -17.63 -1.80
C LEU A 233 -11.83 -17.17 -0.68
N SER A 234 -12.30 -16.98 0.55
CA SER A 234 -11.51 -16.44 1.68
C SER A 234 -10.15 -17.11 1.84
N SER A 235 -10.11 -18.44 1.92
CA SER A 235 -8.84 -19.17 2.11
C SER A 235 -7.87 -19.03 0.94
N LYS A 236 -8.37 -18.87 -0.29
CA LYS A 236 -7.52 -18.67 -1.48
C LYS A 236 -6.97 -17.25 -1.51
N MET A 237 -7.83 -16.29 -1.19
CA MET A 237 -7.54 -14.87 -1.25
C MET A 237 -6.41 -14.47 -0.29
N SER A 238 -6.36 -15.16 0.82
CA SER A 238 -5.38 -14.88 1.84
C SER A 238 -4.06 -15.61 1.71
N LEU A 239 -4.07 -16.82 1.16
CA LEU A 239 -2.82 -17.40 0.66
C LEU A 239 -2.18 -16.49 -0.38
N LEU A 240 -2.98 -15.84 -1.23
CA LEU A 240 -2.51 -14.84 -2.18
C LEU A 240 -1.93 -13.61 -1.47
N TYR A 241 -2.57 -13.08 -0.42
CA TYR A 241 -2.01 -11.95 0.34
C TYR A 241 -0.66 -12.30 0.99
N VAL A 242 -0.57 -13.44 1.67
CA VAL A 242 0.69 -13.88 2.30
C VAL A 242 1.79 -14.05 1.25
N ALA A 243 1.48 -14.65 0.11
CA ALA A 243 2.42 -14.78 -0.99
C ALA A 243 2.83 -13.41 -1.57
N GLY A 244 1.85 -12.50 -1.72
CA GLY A 244 2.04 -11.13 -2.18
C GLY A 244 3.00 -10.36 -1.27
N ASP A 245 2.77 -10.38 0.04
CA ASP A 245 3.61 -9.76 1.04
C ASP A 245 5.05 -10.28 0.99
N CYS A 246 5.22 -11.60 0.89
CA CYS A 246 6.53 -12.23 0.76
C CYS A 246 7.28 -11.74 -0.49
N VAL A 247 6.58 -11.60 -1.63
CA VAL A 247 7.21 -11.10 -2.84
C VAL A 247 7.51 -9.61 -2.72
N VAL A 248 6.60 -8.80 -2.17
CA VAL A 248 6.81 -7.36 -1.99
C VAL A 248 8.02 -7.09 -1.10
N ILE A 249 8.17 -7.77 0.04
CA ILE A 249 9.34 -7.56 0.90
C ILE A 249 10.65 -7.98 0.24
N VAL A 250 10.68 -9.16 -0.40
CA VAL A 250 11.89 -9.65 -1.09
C VAL A 250 12.30 -8.67 -2.19
N VAL A 251 11.35 -8.23 -3.02
CA VAL A 251 11.65 -7.31 -4.12
C VAL A 251 12.01 -5.90 -3.62
N ALA A 252 11.37 -5.41 -2.55
CA ALA A 252 11.72 -4.12 -1.95
C ALA A 252 13.16 -4.13 -1.41
N VAL A 253 13.55 -5.19 -0.70
CA VAL A 253 14.91 -5.36 -0.17
C VAL A 253 15.92 -5.49 -1.30
N LEU A 254 15.62 -6.31 -2.31
CA LEU A 254 16.42 -6.43 -3.52
C LEU A 254 16.65 -5.07 -4.17
N MET A 255 15.59 -4.26 -4.31
CA MET A 255 15.70 -2.92 -4.86
C MET A 255 16.58 -2.02 -4.00
N LEU A 256 16.39 -1.95 -2.67
CA LEU A 256 17.22 -1.12 -1.81
C LEU A 256 18.71 -1.43 -1.98
N ILE A 257 19.05 -2.71 -1.99
CA ILE A 257 20.44 -3.16 -2.06
C ILE A 257 21.02 -2.97 -3.47
N ALA A 258 20.29 -3.35 -4.51
CA ALA A 258 20.71 -3.17 -5.91
C ALA A 258 20.89 -1.69 -6.28
N PHE A 259 20.15 -0.80 -5.63
CA PHE A 259 20.20 0.63 -5.86
C PHE A 259 20.96 1.40 -4.78
N TRP A 260 21.62 0.70 -3.84
CA TRP A 260 22.40 1.37 -2.80
C TRP A 260 23.63 2.04 -3.43
N GLY A 261 23.74 3.37 -3.30
CA GLY A 261 24.88 4.15 -3.80
C GLY A 261 24.78 4.76 -5.22
N GLY A 262 23.73 4.46 -6.01
CA GLY A 262 23.56 5.07 -7.35
C GLY A 262 22.89 6.45 -7.33
N ILE A 263 23.37 7.43 -8.10
CA ILE A 263 22.73 8.77 -8.23
C ILE A 263 21.42 8.69 -9.03
N TYR A 264 21.34 7.78 -9.99
CA TYR A 264 20.15 7.52 -10.82
C TYR A 264 19.11 6.61 -10.14
N SER A 265 19.29 6.34 -8.85
CA SER A 265 18.58 5.30 -8.13
C SER A 265 17.60 5.84 -7.07
N GLU A 266 17.53 7.16 -6.92
CA GLU A 266 16.67 7.82 -5.93
C GLU A 266 15.18 7.48 -6.13
N SER A 267 14.70 7.37 -7.38
CA SER A 267 13.33 6.94 -7.67
C SER A 267 13.06 5.54 -7.12
N TRP A 268 13.94 4.59 -7.44
CA TRP A 268 13.81 3.19 -7.05
C TRP A 268 13.96 2.96 -5.55
N LYS A 269 14.73 3.79 -4.84
CA LYS A 269 14.77 3.78 -3.36
C LYS A 269 13.42 4.17 -2.77
N LEU A 270 12.76 5.20 -3.32
CA LEU A 270 11.42 5.58 -2.88
C LEU A 270 10.40 4.47 -3.12
N ILE A 271 10.46 3.81 -4.30
CA ILE A 271 9.63 2.65 -4.60
C ILE A 271 9.87 1.50 -3.60
N ALA A 272 11.12 1.26 -3.22
CA ALA A 272 11.45 0.22 -2.25
C ALA A 272 10.96 0.56 -0.83
N ILE A 273 11.13 1.81 -0.39
CA ILE A 273 10.55 2.30 0.86
C ILE A 273 9.02 2.18 0.84
N ALA A 274 8.39 2.46 -0.31
CA ALA A 274 6.94 2.28 -0.49
C ALA A 274 6.50 0.83 -0.27
N GLY A 275 7.24 -0.12 -0.84
CA GLY A 275 7.01 -1.55 -0.64
C GLY A 275 7.17 -1.98 0.82
N LEU A 276 8.19 -1.46 1.52
CA LEU A 276 8.37 -1.71 2.95
C LEU A 276 7.25 -1.13 3.82
N CYS A 277 6.78 0.08 3.50
CA CYS A 277 5.62 0.68 4.17
C CYS A 277 4.35 -0.15 3.94
N LEU A 278 4.14 -0.65 2.72
CA LEU A 278 2.98 -1.50 2.39
C LEU A 278 3.01 -2.80 3.20
N TYR A 279 4.13 -3.52 3.15
CA TYR A 279 4.34 -4.74 3.92
C TYR A 279 4.17 -4.50 5.43
N GLY A 280 4.75 -3.42 5.96
CA GLY A 280 4.64 -3.09 7.38
C GLY A 280 3.20 -2.78 7.81
N ALA A 281 2.42 -2.12 6.95
CA ALA A 281 1.01 -1.85 7.19
C ALA A 281 0.20 -3.16 7.26
N ASP A 282 0.41 -4.06 6.29
CA ASP A 282 -0.30 -5.33 6.21
C ASP A 282 0.11 -6.29 7.36
N LEU A 283 1.38 -6.27 7.76
CA LEU A 283 1.86 -7.04 8.90
C LEU A 283 1.22 -6.58 10.22
N LEU A 284 1.20 -5.25 10.46
CA LEU A 284 0.61 -4.68 11.68
C LEU A 284 -0.90 -4.90 11.71
N LEU A 285 -1.54 -4.85 10.55
CA LEU A 285 -2.93 -5.22 10.41
C LEU A 285 -3.19 -6.65 10.88
N VAL A 286 -2.49 -7.64 10.31
CA VAL A 286 -2.67 -9.05 10.68
C VAL A 286 -2.40 -9.26 12.17
N TYR A 287 -1.33 -8.64 12.69
CA TYR A 287 -1.02 -8.68 14.11
C TYR A 287 -2.17 -8.14 14.98
N HIS A 288 -2.68 -6.95 14.70
CA HIS A 288 -3.76 -6.36 15.52
C HIS A 288 -5.09 -7.09 15.37
N VAL A 289 -5.39 -7.65 14.20
CA VAL A 289 -6.57 -8.50 13.98
C VAL A 289 -6.46 -9.79 14.77
N SER A 290 -5.30 -10.46 14.77
CA SER A 290 -5.08 -11.69 15.54
C SER A 290 -5.28 -11.51 17.05
N GLN A 291 -4.96 -10.32 17.56
CA GLN A 291 -5.13 -9.95 18.98
C GLN A 291 -6.55 -9.45 19.31
N GLY A 292 -7.47 -9.37 18.34
CA GLY A 292 -8.79 -8.75 18.52
C GLY A 292 -8.73 -7.24 18.86
N SER A 293 -7.57 -6.62 18.69
CA SER A 293 -7.31 -5.23 19.08
C SER A 293 -7.45 -4.24 17.91
N TYR A 294 -7.70 -4.75 16.70
CA TYR A 294 -7.82 -3.94 15.50
C TYR A 294 -8.97 -2.94 15.62
N ARG A 295 -8.65 -1.67 15.33
CA ARG A 295 -9.63 -0.59 15.23
C ARG A 295 -9.28 0.24 14.01
N GLN A 296 -10.29 0.51 13.18
CA GLN A 296 -10.09 1.34 12.01
C GLN A 296 -9.62 2.74 12.40
N GLY A 297 -8.62 3.22 11.67
CA GLY A 297 -7.97 4.49 11.95
C GLY A 297 -6.91 4.41 13.05
N ALA A 298 -6.37 3.21 13.29
CA ALA A 298 -5.17 3.06 14.11
C ALA A 298 -4.00 3.87 13.52
N SER A 299 -3.12 4.39 14.37
CA SER A 299 -2.04 5.29 13.96
C SER A 299 -1.09 4.67 12.94
N TRP A 300 -0.90 3.34 12.98
CA TRP A 300 -0.05 2.62 12.03
C TRP A 300 -0.63 2.51 10.62
N GLU A 301 -1.96 2.72 10.43
CA GLU A 301 -2.57 2.71 9.09
C GLU A 301 -2.03 3.81 8.18
N ILE A 302 -1.35 4.82 8.76
CA ILE A 302 -0.61 5.83 7.99
C ILE A 302 0.42 5.22 7.04
N LEU A 303 0.92 4.01 7.33
CA LEU A 303 1.90 3.33 6.49
C LEU A 303 1.33 3.02 5.09
N TRP A 304 0.04 2.72 4.95
CA TRP A 304 -0.61 2.60 3.64
C TRP A 304 -0.59 3.91 2.86
N VAL A 305 -0.89 5.03 3.54
CA VAL A 305 -0.84 6.37 2.94
C VAL A 305 0.59 6.69 2.49
N LEU A 306 1.58 6.47 3.36
CA LEU A 306 2.98 6.74 3.05
C LEU A 306 3.46 5.87 1.89
N SER A 307 3.09 4.59 1.85
CA SER A 307 3.38 3.69 0.75
C SER A 307 2.91 4.28 -0.59
N ALA A 308 1.62 4.60 -0.71
CA ALA A 308 1.06 5.18 -1.91
C ALA A 308 1.80 6.47 -2.33
N LEU A 309 2.05 7.37 -1.38
CA LEU A 309 2.74 8.63 -1.67
C LEU A 309 4.19 8.42 -2.10
N PHE A 310 4.91 7.44 -1.53
CA PHE A 310 6.25 7.08 -1.97
C PHE A 310 6.28 6.49 -3.39
N PHE A 311 5.28 5.67 -3.77
CA PHE A 311 5.11 5.25 -5.17
C PHE A 311 4.95 6.47 -6.09
N GLY A 312 4.07 7.41 -5.74
CA GLY A 312 3.84 8.64 -6.50
C GLY A 312 5.08 9.54 -6.59
N MET A 313 5.81 9.72 -5.50
CA MET A 313 7.06 10.48 -5.47
C MET A 313 8.17 9.79 -6.28
N GLY A 314 8.29 8.46 -6.19
CA GLY A 314 9.22 7.68 -7.01
C GLY A 314 8.97 7.88 -8.50
N ALA A 315 7.70 7.86 -8.92
CA ALA A 315 7.31 8.19 -10.29
C ALA A 315 7.70 9.62 -10.70
N ALA A 316 7.55 10.58 -9.79
CA ALA A 316 7.91 11.97 -10.05
C ALA A 316 9.43 12.20 -10.18
N VAL A 317 10.21 11.54 -9.32
CA VAL A 317 11.67 11.57 -9.37
C VAL A 317 12.17 10.94 -10.66
N GLU A 318 11.65 9.78 -11.05
CA GLU A 318 12.06 9.10 -12.29
C GLU A 318 11.90 10.02 -13.50
N ARG A 319 10.75 10.69 -13.60
CA ARG A 319 10.46 11.60 -14.70
C ARG A 319 11.40 12.82 -14.71
N GLY A 320 11.66 13.40 -13.54
CA GLY A 320 12.57 14.55 -13.40
C GLY A 320 14.03 14.21 -13.73
N VAL A 321 14.48 13.01 -13.35
CA VAL A 321 15.80 12.51 -13.72
C VAL A 321 15.88 12.26 -15.22
N SER A 322 14.87 11.62 -15.80
CA SER A 322 14.79 11.28 -17.22
C SER A 322 14.85 12.52 -18.11
N SER A 323 14.05 13.54 -17.82
CA SER A 323 14.04 14.79 -18.58
C SER A 323 15.39 15.51 -18.55
N THR A 324 16.08 15.49 -17.41
CA THR A 324 17.38 16.13 -17.27
C THR A 324 18.47 15.40 -18.06
N VAL A 325 18.44 14.06 -18.07
CA VAL A 325 19.38 13.26 -18.88
C VAL A 325 19.21 13.59 -20.36
N GLN A 326 17.97 13.70 -20.83
CA GLN A 326 17.68 14.05 -22.22
C GLN A 326 18.17 15.47 -22.56
N GLN A 327 17.84 16.47 -21.74
CA GLN A 327 18.32 17.85 -21.94
C GLN A 327 19.84 17.94 -22.04
N LYS A 328 20.57 17.17 -21.21
CA LYS A 328 22.04 17.10 -21.27
C LYS A 328 22.52 16.44 -22.57
N ARG A 329 21.83 15.41 -23.07
CA ARG A 329 22.15 14.74 -24.34
C ARG A 329 21.95 15.69 -25.52
N ASP A 330 20.81 16.36 -25.58
CA ASP A 330 20.47 17.31 -26.64
C ASP A 330 21.46 18.49 -26.66
N ARG A 331 21.82 19.03 -25.48
CA ARG A 331 22.80 20.11 -25.37
C ARG A 331 24.19 19.69 -25.87
N ARG A 332 24.61 18.45 -25.61
CA ARG A 332 25.90 17.93 -26.10
C ARG A 332 25.89 17.73 -27.63
N GLN A 333 24.77 17.34 -28.20
CA GLN A 333 24.62 17.18 -29.65
C GLN A 333 24.64 18.51 -30.39
N ARG A 334 24.15 19.61 -29.79
CA ARG A 334 24.20 20.95 -30.39
C ARG A 334 25.57 21.62 -30.36
N VAL A 335 26.50 21.11 -29.56
CA VAL A 335 27.86 21.67 -29.39
C VAL A 335 28.90 20.91 -30.24
N ARG A 336 28.50 19.80 -30.86
CA ARG A 336 29.29 19.06 -31.84
C ARG A 336 28.85 19.44 -33.25
#